data_AF-A0A7Z0TVH3-F1
#
_entry.id   AF-A0A7Z0TVH3-F1
#
_cell.length_a   1.000
_cell.length_b   1.000
_cell.length_c   1.000
_cell.angle_alpha   90.00
_cell.angle_beta   90.00
_cell.angle_gamma   90.00
#
_symmetry.space_group_name_H-M   'P 1'
#
loop_
_entity.id
_entity.type
_entity.pdbx_description
1 polymer ?
#
loop_
_entity_poly.entity_id
_entity_poly.type
_entity_poly.pdbx_seq_one_letter_code
_entity_poly.pdbx_strand_id
1 'polypeptide(L)'
;MFRHVNHLASAIALTLGVTACAPAAPPADGPAPPVQTLPAFDLPAPATEEQRMLGGRQVEELDRMLALDTRCGWLDPAARAALTATAAERRAWLVWQGGEPAAVQAGEPACDNAQLRTGLQYGAWQMRVTWTLRAHAMLDGTDRPAWLSGLSTVGTQRDALQEASDGLDARYGASIQQARPGIEQEAQRMLAARCKLRAQADACPALPNDQAFSTYADRWLEQAEAYAAVLGTVDDKVGMPPADD
;
A
#
# COMPACT_ATOMS: atom_id res chain seq x y z
N MET A 1 34.31 -29.96 -37.38
CA MET A 1 32.90 -30.40 -37.49
C MET A 1 32.05 -29.14 -37.58
N PHE A 2 31.42 -28.95 -38.74
CA PHE A 2 30.41 -27.95 -39.15
C PHE A 2 30.35 -26.60 -38.38
N ARG A 3 30.93 -25.53 -38.95
CA ARG A 3 30.32 -24.53 -39.89
C ARG A 3 29.54 -23.46 -39.11
N HIS A 4 30.10 -22.26 -38.94
CA HIS A 4 30.19 -21.15 -39.92
C HIS A 4 28.93 -20.28 -39.91
N VAL A 5 29.05 -19.04 -39.44
CA VAL A 5 29.24 -17.79 -40.23
C VAL A 5 27.90 -17.04 -40.20
N ASN A 6 27.78 -16.00 -39.39
CA ASN A 6 28.14 -14.60 -39.68
C ASN A 6 27.12 -13.90 -40.59
N HIS A 7 26.83 -12.67 -40.15
CA HIS A 7 26.56 -11.47 -40.95
C HIS A 7 25.13 -11.08 -41.34
N LEU A 8 24.82 -9.87 -40.85
CA LEU A 8 24.42 -8.68 -41.61
C LEU A 8 22.99 -8.60 -42.16
N ALA A 9 22.29 -7.64 -41.55
CA ALA A 9 21.80 -6.42 -42.19
C ALA A 9 20.54 -6.46 -43.06
N SER A 10 19.87 -5.29 -43.00
CA SER A 10 18.88 -4.74 -43.93
C SER A 10 17.44 -5.21 -43.63
N ALA A 11 16.57 -4.35 -43.09
CA ALA A 11 15.89 -3.24 -43.76
C ALA A 11 15.03 -3.71 -44.94
N ILE A 12 13.72 -3.45 -44.88
CA ILE A 12 12.91 -2.73 -45.89
C ILE A 12 11.42 -3.13 -45.83
N ALA A 13 10.61 -2.08 -46.00
CA ALA A 13 9.25 -2.00 -46.56
C ALA A 13 8.04 -2.35 -45.70
N LEU A 14 7.35 -1.25 -45.33
CA LEU A 14 5.90 -1.13 -45.43
C LEU A 14 5.36 -1.71 -46.73
N THR A 15 4.32 -2.53 -46.62
CA THR A 15 3.30 -2.68 -47.65
C THR A 15 1.92 -2.43 -47.04
N LEU A 16 1.30 -1.34 -47.51
CA LEU A 16 -0.12 -1.06 -47.38
C LEU A 16 -0.86 -2.06 -48.26
N GLY A 17 -1.60 -2.97 -47.64
CA GLY A 17 -2.55 -3.86 -48.30
C GLY A 17 -3.97 -3.53 -47.87
N VAL A 18 -4.66 -2.71 -48.66
CA VAL A 18 -6.11 -2.54 -48.56
C VAL A 18 -6.75 -3.75 -49.25
N THR A 19 -7.39 -4.62 -48.47
CA THR A 19 -8.30 -5.63 -49.02
C THR A 19 -9.66 -5.52 -48.36
N ALA A 20 -10.61 -5.10 -49.21
CA ALA A 20 -12.06 -5.24 -49.20
C ALA A 20 -12.71 -6.00 -48.02
N CYS A 21 -13.74 -5.35 -47.48
CA CYS A 21 -14.75 -5.91 -46.60
C CYS A 21 -15.38 -7.18 -47.19
N ALA A 22 -15.32 -8.27 -46.44
CA ALA A 22 -16.36 -9.29 -46.44
C ALA A 22 -17.23 -9.05 -45.19
N PRO A 23 -18.56 -9.12 -45.27
CA PRO A 23 -19.40 -9.09 -44.07
C PRO A 23 -19.13 -10.39 -43.30
N ALA A 24 -18.36 -10.29 -42.23
CA ALA A 24 -18.27 -11.36 -41.25
C ALA A 24 -19.67 -11.56 -40.67
N ALA A 25 -20.15 -12.80 -40.76
CA ALA A 25 -21.32 -13.25 -40.02
C ALA A 25 -21.21 -12.82 -38.55
N PRO A 26 -22.32 -12.44 -37.88
CA PRO A 26 -22.27 -12.15 -36.46
C PRO A 26 -21.62 -13.35 -35.76
N PRO A 27 -20.58 -13.14 -34.93
CA PRO A 27 -20.01 -14.24 -34.17
C PRO A 27 -21.14 -14.83 -33.33
N ALA A 28 -21.42 -16.11 -33.57
CA ALA A 28 -22.26 -16.91 -32.72
C ALA A 28 -21.81 -16.74 -31.27
N ASP A 29 -22.77 -16.58 -30.37
CA ASP A 29 -22.63 -16.47 -28.93
C ASP A 29 -21.44 -17.29 -28.43
N GLY A 30 -20.29 -16.59 -28.31
CA GLY A 30 -19.14 -17.14 -27.63
C GLY A 30 -19.55 -17.45 -26.20
N PRO A 31 -18.98 -18.48 -25.56
CA PRO A 31 -19.21 -18.70 -24.14
C PRO A 31 -18.96 -17.37 -23.41
N ALA A 32 -19.98 -16.90 -22.69
CA ALA A 32 -19.86 -15.70 -21.89
C ALA A 32 -18.55 -15.77 -21.09
N PRO A 33 -17.74 -14.70 -21.07
CA PRO A 33 -16.49 -14.71 -20.33
C PRO A 33 -16.77 -15.19 -18.90
N PRO A 34 -15.91 -16.04 -18.32
CA PRO A 34 -16.15 -16.62 -17.01
C PRO A 34 -16.45 -15.48 -16.03
N VAL A 35 -17.65 -15.53 -15.43
CA VAL A 35 -18.06 -14.57 -14.41
C VAL A 35 -17.04 -14.69 -13.28
N GLN A 36 -16.17 -13.69 -13.12
CA GLN A 36 -15.26 -13.66 -11.98
C GLN A 36 -16.12 -13.64 -10.71
N THR A 37 -16.04 -14.71 -9.92
CA THR A 37 -16.64 -14.74 -8.59
C THR A 37 -15.90 -13.74 -7.72
N LEU A 38 -16.63 -12.75 -7.19
CA LEU A 38 -16.07 -11.77 -6.27
C LEU A 38 -15.58 -12.47 -4.99
N PRO A 39 -14.46 -12.02 -4.40
CA PRO A 39 -14.00 -12.58 -3.14
C PRO A 39 -14.96 -12.27 -1.99
N ALA A 40 -14.84 -13.03 -0.91
CA ALA A 40 -15.48 -12.77 0.37
C ALA A 40 -14.39 -12.51 1.42
N PHE A 41 -14.62 -11.53 2.28
CA PHE A 41 -13.73 -11.18 3.36
C PHE A 41 -14.46 -11.19 4.70
N ASP A 42 -13.79 -11.74 5.71
CA ASP A 42 -14.25 -11.66 7.08
C ASP A 42 -13.71 -10.40 7.77
N LEU A 43 -14.45 -9.90 8.75
CA LEU A 43 -13.93 -8.89 9.66
C LEU A 43 -12.95 -9.54 10.64
N PRO A 44 -11.84 -8.86 10.98
CA PRO A 44 -11.00 -9.31 12.08
C PRO A 44 -11.82 -9.42 13.37
N ALA A 45 -11.49 -10.41 14.21
CA ALA A 45 -12.11 -10.53 15.52
C ALA A 45 -11.87 -9.25 16.36
N PRO A 46 -12.80 -8.87 17.25
CA PRO A 46 -12.59 -7.78 18.17
C PRO A 46 -11.31 -7.99 18.98
N ALA A 47 -10.55 -6.91 19.16
CA ALA A 47 -9.33 -6.92 19.94
C ALA A 47 -9.63 -7.31 21.40
N THR A 48 -8.70 -8.01 22.04
CA THR A 48 -8.75 -8.22 23.49
C THR A 48 -8.48 -6.90 24.23
N GLU A 49 -8.81 -6.86 25.52
CA GLU A 49 -8.49 -5.70 26.37
C GLU A 49 -6.99 -5.41 26.40
N GLU A 50 -6.16 -6.45 26.46
CA GLU A 50 -4.70 -6.32 26.39
C GLU A 50 -4.25 -5.70 25.07
N GLN A 51 -4.81 -6.15 23.95
CA GLN A 51 -4.49 -5.59 22.62
C GLN A 51 -4.92 -4.12 22.51
N ARG A 52 -6.07 -3.74 23.08
CA ARG A 52 -6.48 -2.33 23.14
C ARG A 52 -5.55 -1.49 24.00
N MET A 53 -5.14 -1.98 25.18
CA MET A 53 -4.17 -1.28 26.02
C MET A 53 -2.81 -1.10 25.33
N LEU A 54 -2.32 -2.13 24.65
CA LEU A 54 -1.10 -2.06 23.85
C LEU A 54 -1.23 -1.05 22.71
N GLY A 55 -2.35 -1.06 21.98
CA GLY A 55 -2.64 -0.08 20.94
C GLY A 55 -2.69 1.36 21.49
N GLY A 56 -3.26 1.55 22.67
CA GLY A 56 -3.29 2.84 23.37
C GLY A 56 -1.89 3.38 23.66
N ARG A 57 -0.98 2.52 24.14
CA ARG A 57 0.44 2.87 24.34
C ARG A 57 1.18 3.14 23.03
N GLN A 58 0.87 2.39 21.98
CA GLN A 58 1.48 2.60 20.66
C GLN A 58 1.12 3.96 20.07
N VAL A 59 -0.14 4.42 20.18
CA VAL A 59 -0.52 5.78 19.75
C VAL A 59 0.33 6.83 20.45
N GLU A 60 0.48 6.68 21.75
CA GLU A 60 1.22 7.62 22.58
C GLU A 60 2.72 7.68 22.20
N GLU A 61 3.35 6.53 21.97
CA GLU A 61 4.73 6.45 21.50
C GLU A 61 4.90 7.08 20.10
N LEU A 62 3.98 6.78 19.17
CA LEU A 62 4.00 7.36 17.82
C LEU A 62 3.87 8.88 17.86
N ASP A 63 3.06 9.41 18.78
CA ASP A 63 2.87 10.85 18.96
C ASP A 63 4.11 11.53 19.52
N ARG A 64 4.80 10.88 20.46
CA ARG A 64 6.11 11.36 20.93
C ARG A 64 7.14 11.37 19.82
N MET A 65 7.21 10.31 19.01
CA MET A 65 8.12 10.26 17.87
C MET A 65 7.84 11.40 16.88
N LEU A 66 6.57 11.68 16.58
CA LEU A 66 6.17 12.80 15.71
C LEU A 66 6.52 14.16 16.30
N ALA A 67 6.28 14.37 17.60
CA ALA A 67 6.63 15.61 18.29
C ALA A 67 8.16 15.84 18.28
N LEU A 68 8.95 14.79 18.53
CA LEU A 68 10.40 14.85 18.48
C LEU A 68 10.91 15.15 17.08
N ASP A 69 10.41 14.46 16.06
CA ASP A 69 10.80 14.72 14.68
C ASP A 69 10.36 16.12 14.21
N THR A 70 9.21 16.62 14.66
CA THR A 70 8.77 18.00 14.38
C THR A 70 9.75 19.04 14.94
N ARG A 71 10.28 18.80 16.16
CA ARG A 71 11.27 19.69 16.79
C ARG A 71 12.67 19.53 16.22
N CYS A 72 13.13 18.30 16.01
CA CYS A 72 14.52 17.99 15.74
C CYS A 72 14.84 17.75 14.25
N GLY A 73 13.82 17.52 13.40
CA GLY A 73 13.97 17.33 11.96
C GLY A 73 14.80 16.11 11.58
N TRP A 74 14.61 14.99 12.27
CA TRP A 74 15.44 13.80 12.12
C TRP A 74 15.04 12.88 10.97
N LEU A 75 13.79 12.96 10.52
CA LEU A 75 13.24 12.12 9.46
C LEU A 75 13.22 12.84 8.12
N ASP A 76 13.49 12.08 7.06
CA ASP A 76 13.16 12.49 5.70
C ASP A 76 11.63 12.55 5.49
N PRO A 77 11.15 13.23 4.42
CA PRO A 77 9.71 13.39 4.20
C PRO A 77 8.93 12.08 4.10
N ALA A 78 9.48 11.03 3.47
CA ALA A 78 8.78 9.75 3.33
C ALA A 78 8.72 8.98 4.65
N ALA A 79 9.80 8.99 5.44
CA ALA A 79 9.81 8.41 6.78
C ALA A 79 8.84 9.13 7.72
N ARG A 80 8.78 10.47 7.69
CA ARG A 80 7.79 11.27 8.44
C ARG A 80 6.36 10.95 8.01
N ALA A 81 6.11 10.84 6.70
CA ALA A 81 4.79 10.50 6.17
C ALA A 81 4.35 9.11 6.64
N ALA A 82 5.25 8.13 6.63
CA ALA A 82 4.97 6.78 7.13
C ALA A 82 4.68 6.76 8.64
N LEU A 83 5.44 7.50 9.44
CA LEU A 83 5.19 7.64 10.87
C LEU A 83 3.83 8.30 11.14
N THR A 84 3.50 9.37 10.40
CA THR A 84 2.22 10.07 10.49
C THR A 84 1.04 9.16 10.12
N ALA A 85 1.17 8.44 9.01
CA ALA A 85 0.19 7.48 8.55
C ALA A 85 -0.06 6.37 9.59
N THR A 86 1.01 5.86 10.21
CA THR A 86 0.93 4.85 11.27
C THR A 86 0.21 5.38 12.51
N ALA A 87 0.55 6.60 12.95
CA ALA A 87 -0.09 7.23 14.11
C ALA A 87 -1.59 7.48 13.88
N ALA A 88 -1.98 7.92 12.67
CA ALA A 88 -3.37 8.15 12.31
C ALA A 88 -4.16 6.83 12.17
N GLU A 89 -3.57 5.83 11.50
CA GLU A 89 -4.16 4.48 11.37
C GLU A 89 -4.38 3.84 12.74
N ARG A 90 -3.38 3.88 13.63
CA ARG A 90 -3.48 3.25 14.95
C ARG A 90 -4.57 3.89 15.82
N ARG A 91 -4.75 5.21 15.72
CA ARG A 91 -5.88 5.90 16.38
C ARG A 91 -7.22 5.46 15.82
N ALA A 92 -7.35 5.40 14.49
CA ALA A 92 -8.59 4.93 13.86
C ALA A 92 -8.90 3.48 14.23
N TRP A 93 -7.87 2.63 14.29
CA TRP A 93 -7.98 1.25 14.75
C TRP A 93 -8.49 1.19 16.20
N LEU A 94 -7.95 1.98 17.12
CA LEU A 94 -8.43 2.01 18.52
C LEU A 94 -9.89 2.41 18.61
N VAL A 95 -10.31 3.45 17.87
CA VAL A 95 -11.70 3.90 17.85
C VAL A 95 -12.62 2.79 17.37
N TRP A 96 -12.27 2.10 16.27
CA TRP A 96 -13.04 0.95 15.78
C TRP A 96 -13.12 -0.19 16.81
N GLN A 97 -12.03 -0.42 17.55
CA GLN A 97 -11.98 -1.45 18.58
C GLN A 97 -12.60 -1.02 19.93
N GLY A 98 -13.11 0.21 20.07
CA GLY A 98 -13.64 0.74 21.33
C GLY A 98 -12.57 0.93 22.41
N GLY A 99 -11.33 1.23 21.99
CA GLY A 99 -10.22 1.58 22.86
C GLY A 99 -9.93 3.08 22.86
N GLU A 100 -9.13 3.51 23.83
CA GLU A 100 -8.70 4.90 23.99
C GLU A 100 -7.18 5.01 23.96
N PRO A 101 -6.60 6.10 23.43
CA PRO A 101 -5.18 6.37 23.54
C PRO A 101 -4.73 6.44 25.01
N ALA A 102 -3.49 6.02 25.29
CA ALA A 102 -2.89 6.28 26.58
C ALA A 102 -2.61 7.79 26.76
N ALA A 103 -2.56 8.24 28.01
CA ALA A 103 -2.20 9.63 28.30
C ALA A 103 -0.75 9.92 27.88
N VAL A 104 -0.54 11.04 27.20
CA VAL A 104 0.78 11.52 26.82
C VAL A 104 1.61 11.75 28.07
N GLN A 105 2.78 11.12 28.19
CA GLN A 105 3.67 11.42 29.33
C GLN A 105 4.49 12.67 29.04
N ALA A 106 4.67 13.48 30.08
CA ALA A 106 5.47 14.69 30.01
C ALA A 106 6.96 14.37 29.98
N GLY A 107 7.70 15.13 29.18
CA GLY A 107 9.16 15.06 29.10
C GLY A 107 9.59 14.73 27.67
N GLU A 108 10.08 15.73 26.96
CA GLU A 108 10.64 15.50 25.64
C GLU A 108 12.18 15.50 25.72
N PRO A 109 12.84 14.42 25.29
CA PRO A 109 14.29 14.36 25.27
C PRO A 109 14.92 15.43 24.35
N ALA A 110 16.21 15.71 24.60
CA ALA A 110 16.99 16.68 23.84
C ALA A 110 17.32 16.17 22.41
N CYS A 111 17.47 17.10 21.45
CA CYS A 111 17.71 16.79 20.04
C CYS A 111 19.14 16.28 19.74
N ASP A 112 20.01 16.20 20.74
CA ASP A 112 21.37 15.65 20.65
C ASP A 112 21.47 14.19 21.11
N ASN A 113 20.36 13.55 21.50
CA ASN A 113 20.34 12.14 21.86
C ASN A 113 20.44 11.23 20.62
N ALA A 114 21.66 10.77 20.32
CA ALA A 114 21.96 9.93 19.18
C ALA A 114 21.21 8.58 19.21
N GLN A 115 21.16 7.91 20.37
CA GLN A 115 20.48 6.61 20.49
C GLN A 115 18.98 6.72 20.16
N LEU A 116 18.34 7.77 20.66
CA LEU A 116 16.94 8.02 20.39
C LEU A 116 16.70 8.37 18.91
N ARG A 117 17.57 9.18 18.31
CA ARG A 117 17.51 9.49 16.89
C ARG A 117 17.56 8.23 16.04
N THR A 118 18.54 7.36 16.28
CA THR A 118 18.70 6.10 15.53
C THR A 118 17.48 5.20 15.71
N GLY A 119 16.98 5.04 16.94
CA GLY A 119 15.77 4.25 17.21
C GLY A 119 14.54 4.77 16.48
N LEU A 120 14.34 6.10 16.47
CA LEU A 120 13.23 6.74 15.78
C LEU A 120 13.35 6.57 14.25
N GLN A 121 14.53 6.79 13.69
CA GLN A 121 14.80 6.60 12.26
C GLN A 121 14.57 5.14 11.83
N TYR A 122 14.98 4.18 12.66
CA TYR A 122 14.76 2.76 12.37
C TYR A 122 13.28 2.39 12.43
N GLY A 123 12.55 2.87 13.45
CA GLY A 123 11.11 2.68 13.55
C GLY A 123 10.34 3.29 12.36
N ALA A 124 10.69 4.51 11.96
CA ALA A 124 10.09 5.17 10.81
C ALA A 124 10.42 4.47 9.49
N TRP A 125 11.64 3.93 9.33
CA TRP A 125 12.00 3.11 8.18
C TRP A 125 11.14 1.84 8.09
N GLN A 126 10.92 1.11 9.19
CA GLN A 126 10.02 -0.05 9.19
C GLN A 126 8.60 0.31 8.76
N MET A 127 8.06 1.42 9.28
CA MET A 127 6.75 1.92 8.89
C MET A 127 6.71 2.28 7.40
N ARG A 128 7.77 2.87 6.87
CA ARG A 128 7.90 3.22 5.44
C ARG A 128 7.84 1.97 4.55
N VAL A 129 8.49 0.88 4.95
CA VAL A 129 8.38 -0.41 4.26
C VAL A 129 6.92 -0.88 4.23
N THR A 130 6.25 -0.88 5.39
CA THR A 130 4.84 -1.30 5.50
C THR A 130 3.91 -0.46 4.63
N TRP A 131 4.02 0.88 4.69
CA TRP A 131 3.15 1.77 3.92
C TRP A 131 3.42 1.72 2.41
N THR A 132 4.66 1.48 2.00
CA THR A 132 5.00 1.20 0.60
C THR A 132 4.27 -0.04 0.10
N LEU A 133 4.35 -1.15 0.84
CA LEU A 133 3.70 -2.40 0.44
C LEU A 133 2.18 -2.28 0.44
N ARG A 134 1.61 -1.57 1.43
CA ARG A 134 0.16 -1.29 1.52
C ARG A 134 -0.33 -0.47 0.33
N ALA A 135 0.34 0.64 0.02
CA ALA A 135 -0.02 1.49 -1.11
C ALA A 135 0.19 0.80 -2.47
N HIS A 136 1.27 0.01 -2.61
CA HIS A 136 1.50 -0.79 -3.83
C HIS A 136 0.43 -1.86 -4.02
N ALA A 137 -0.01 -2.52 -2.94
CA ALA A 137 -1.10 -3.51 -2.98
C ALA A 137 -2.45 -2.93 -3.44
N MET A 138 -2.63 -1.61 -3.36
CA MET A 138 -3.81 -0.89 -3.81
C MET A 138 -3.78 -0.50 -5.29
N LEU A 139 -2.64 -0.69 -5.99
CA LEU A 139 -2.57 -0.42 -7.42
C LEU A 139 -3.48 -1.39 -8.20
N ASP A 140 -4.31 -0.82 -9.07
CA ASP A 140 -5.05 -1.56 -10.09
C ASP A 140 -4.14 -1.93 -11.27
N GLY A 141 -4.61 -2.78 -12.18
CA GLY A 141 -3.85 -3.22 -13.35
C GLY A 141 -4.45 -4.45 -14.03
N THR A 142 -3.85 -4.87 -15.14
CA THR A 142 -4.30 -6.02 -15.94
C THR A 142 -4.30 -7.34 -15.18
N ASP A 143 -3.38 -7.50 -14.23
CA ASP A 143 -3.25 -8.71 -13.41
C ASP A 143 -3.99 -8.60 -12.06
N ARG A 144 -4.82 -7.57 -11.89
CA ARG A 144 -5.58 -7.31 -10.67
C ARG A 144 -7.08 -7.44 -10.92
N PRO A 145 -7.88 -7.82 -9.90
CA PRO A 145 -9.33 -7.87 -10.03
C PRO A 145 -9.93 -6.52 -10.49
N ALA A 146 -10.81 -6.56 -11.49
CA ALA A 146 -11.38 -5.35 -12.10
C ALA A 146 -12.13 -4.45 -11.12
N TRP A 147 -12.71 -5.04 -10.06
CA TRP A 147 -13.46 -4.30 -9.03
C TRP A 147 -12.60 -3.32 -8.22
N LEU A 148 -11.26 -3.45 -8.25
CA LEU A 148 -10.35 -2.52 -7.56
C LEU A 148 -10.27 -1.15 -8.24
N SER A 149 -10.57 -1.07 -9.54
CA SER A 149 -10.31 0.14 -10.32
C SER A 149 -11.14 1.32 -9.82
N GLY A 150 -10.49 2.48 -9.67
CA GLY A 150 -11.13 3.72 -9.20
C GLY A 150 -11.46 3.78 -7.70
N LEU A 151 -11.12 2.76 -6.91
CA LEU A 151 -11.35 2.76 -5.45
C LEU A 151 -10.26 3.51 -4.67
N SER A 152 -9.10 3.76 -5.28
CA SER A 152 -8.02 4.54 -4.71
C SER A 152 -7.34 5.46 -5.72
N THR A 153 -6.74 6.55 -5.25
CA THR A 153 -5.98 7.51 -6.05
C THR A 153 -4.49 7.17 -6.19
N VAL A 154 -4.00 6.10 -5.53
CA VAL A 154 -2.57 5.71 -5.56
C VAL A 154 -2.04 5.42 -6.97
N GLY A 155 -2.92 5.13 -7.94
CA GLY A 155 -2.54 4.95 -9.34
C GLY A 155 -1.80 6.13 -9.96
N THR A 156 -2.00 7.35 -9.43
CA THR A 156 -1.24 8.55 -9.82
C THR A 156 0.26 8.47 -9.47
N GLN A 157 0.63 7.58 -8.53
CA GLN A 157 1.98 7.40 -8.01
C GLN A 157 2.54 6.01 -8.35
N ARG A 158 2.01 5.37 -9.40
CA ARG A 158 2.36 3.99 -9.80
C ARG A 158 3.86 3.77 -9.92
N ASP A 159 4.57 4.64 -10.65
CA ASP A 159 6.00 4.46 -10.92
C ASP A 159 6.83 4.51 -9.63
N ALA A 160 6.54 5.48 -8.76
CA ALA A 160 7.23 5.61 -7.47
C ALA A 160 6.97 4.41 -6.54
N LEU A 161 5.73 3.90 -6.53
CA LEU A 161 5.37 2.72 -5.74
C LEU A 161 6.00 1.45 -6.29
N GLN A 162 6.08 1.31 -7.62
CA GLN A 162 6.70 0.17 -8.28
C GLN A 162 8.21 0.16 -8.02
N GLU A 163 8.88 1.30 -8.20
CA GLU A 163 10.30 1.46 -7.88
C GLU A 163 10.61 1.11 -6.42
N ALA A 164 9.80 1.64 -5.49
CA ALA A 164 9.97 1.34 -4.07
C ALA A 164 9.76 -0.15 -3.77
N SER A 165 8.69 -0.78 -4.30
CA SER A 165 8.41 -2.20 -4.09
C SER A 165 9.51 -3.09 -4.67
N ASP A 166 9.99 -2.81 -5.88
CA ASP A 166 11.04 -3.58 -6.55
C ASP A 166 12.38 -3.42 -5.84
N GLY A 167 12.70 -2.20 -5.39
CA GLY A 167 13.89 -1.94 -4.60
C GLY A 167 13.87 -2.63 -3.22
N LEU A 168 12.71 -2.70 -2.57
CA LEU A 168 12.52 -3.45 -1.33
C LEU A 168 12.70 -4.96 -1.57
N ASP A 169 12.14 -5.49 -2.66
CA ASP A 169 12.27 -6.90 -3.01
C ASP A 169 13.73 -7.27 -3.35
N ALA A 170 14.42 -6.43 -4.11
CA ALA A 170 15.82 -6.62 -4.44
C ALA A 170 16.74 -6.65 -3.21
N ARG A 171 16.41 -5.89 -2.15
CA ARG A 171 17.21 -5.80 -0.93
C ARG A 171 16.82 -6.83 0.14
N TYR A 172 15.52 -7.12 0.28
CA TYR A 172 14.94 -7.86 1.40
C TYR A 172 14.06 -9.06 0.97
N GLY A 173 14.25 -9.54 -0.26
CA GLY A 173 13.34 -10.44 -0.99
C GLY A 173 12.59 -11.47 -0.16
N ALA A 174 13.28 -12.32 0.61
CA ALA A 174 12.60 -13.35 1.40
C ALA A 174 11.55 -12.79 2.38
N SER A 175 11.88 -11.72 3.12
CA SER A 175 10.97 -11.09 4.09
C SER A 175 9.83 -10.35 3.41
N ILE A 176 10.10 -9.68 2.28
CA ILE A 176 9.08 -8.97 1.51
C ILE A 176 8.09 -9.94 0.88
N GLN A 177 8.58 -11.00 0.24
CA GLN A 177 7.74 -12.03 -0.35
C GLN A 177 6.91 -12.79 0.68
N GLN A 178 7.45 -13.00 1.89
CA GLN A 178 6.69 -13.59 2.99
C GLN A 178 5.55 -12.67 3.48
N ALA A 179 5.78 -11.35 3.55
CA ALA A 179 4.79 -10.40 4.05
C ALA A 179 3.70 -10.02 3.02
N ARG A 180 4.05 -10.01 1.72
CA ARG A 180 3.22 -9.49 0.64
C ARG A 180 1.80 -10.07 0.58
N PRO A 181 1.57 -11.40 0.68
CA PRO A 181 0.21 -11.96 0.58
C PRO A 181 -0.73 -11.43 1.67
N GLY A 182 -0.25 -11.27 2.90
CA GLY A 182 -1.04 -10.73 4.01
C GLY A 182 -1.41 -9.26 3.82
N ILE A 183 -0.46 -8.46 3.31
CA ILE A 183 -0.67 -7.04 3.02
C ILE A 183 -1.65 -6.85 1.85
N GLU A 184 -1.55 -7.67 0.82
CA GLU A 184 -2.49 -7.65 -0.31
C GLU A 184 -3.91 -8.01 0.13
N GLN A 185 -4.05 -9.02 0.99
CA GLN A 185 -5.35 -9.37 1.56
C GLN A 185 -5.92 -8.25 2.46
N GLU A 186 -5.07 -7.58 3.24
CA GLU A 186 -5.47 -6.42 4.04
C GLU A 186 -5.98 -5.29 3.13
N ALA A 187 -5.19 -4.89 2.12
CA ALA A 187 -5.54 -3.82 1.19
C ALA A 187 -6.85 -4.10 0.44
N GLN A 188 -7.04 -5.34 -0.05
CA GLN A 188 -8.28 -5.74 -0.71
C GLN A 188 -9.48 -5.65 0.23
N ARG A 189 -9.34 -6.03 1.51
CA ARG A 189 -10.41 -5.90 2.50
C ARG A 189 -10.81 -4.45 2.74
N MET A 190 -9.83 -3.55 2.85
CA MET A 190 -10.11 -2.13 3.02
C MET A 190 -10.80 -1.56 1.77
N LEU A 191 -10.31 -1.91 0.57
CA LEU A 191 -10.93 -1.49 -0.70
C LEU A 191 -12.35 -2.06 -0.87
N ALA A 192 -12.61 -3.29 -0.43
CA ALA A 192 -13.95 -3.87 -0.44
C ALA A 192 -14.94 -3.07 0.42
N ALA A 193 -14.50 -2.61 1.61
CA ALA A 193 -15.32 -1.76 2.47
C ALA A 193 -15.67 -0.43 1.77
N ARG A 194 -14.70 0.21 1.10
CA ARG A 194 -14.93 1.43 0.31
C ARG A 194 -15.79 1.19 -0.93
N CYS A 195 -15.63 0.05 -1.60
CA CYS A 195 -16.44 -0.33 -2.77
C CYS A 195 -17.92 -0.32 -2.41
N LYS A 196 -18.30 -0.96 -1.30
CA LYS A 196 -19.68 -1.02 -0.82
C LYS A 196 -20.30 0.36 -0.56
N LEU A 197 -19.49 1.39 -0.29
CA LEU A 197 -19.95 2.76 -0.10
C LEU A 197 -20.15 3.51 -1.42
N ARG A 198 -19.44 3.13 -2.49
CA ARG A 198 -19.37 3.89 -3.76
C ARG A 198 -20.11 3.25 -4.94
N ALA A 199 -20.18 1.92 -4.99
CA ALA A 199 -20.74 1.18 -6.12
C ALA A 199 -22.00 0.38 -5.73
N GLN A 200 -22.68 -0.18 -6.72
CA GLN A 200 -23.76 -1.13 -6.47
C GLN A 200 -23.20 -2.36 -5.74
N ALA A 201 -23.90 -2.83 -4.70
CA ALA A 201 -23.43 -3.89 -3.81
C ALA A 201 -23.00 -5.17 -4.57
N ASP A 202 -23.66 -5.48 -5.69
CA ASP A 202 -23.42 -6.68 -6.49
C ASP A 202 -22.10 -6.67 -7.27
N ALA A 203 -21.44 -5.50 -7.38
CA ALA A 203 -20.13 -5.35 -8.02
C ALA A 203 -18.96 -5.38 -7.01
N CYS A 204 -19.26 -5.48 -5.72
CA CYS A 204 -18.27 -5.40 -4.65
C CYS A 204 -18.10 -6.73 -3.92
N PRO A 205 -16.88 -7.07 -3.47
CA PRO A 205 -16.66 -8.23 -2.62
C PRO A 205 -17.60 -8.28 -1.41
N ALA A 206 -17.97 -9.51 -1.03
CA ALA A 206 -18.77 -9.73 0.16
C ALA A 206 -17.95 -9.37 1.41
N LEU A 207 -18.54 -8.55 2.27
CA LEU A 207 -17.98 -8.12 3.55
C LEU A 207 -19.14 -7.93 4.54
N PRO A 208 -19.03 -8.32 5.81
CA PRO A 208 -20.06 -7.99 6.81
C PRO A 208 -20.34 -6.47 6.84
N ASN A 209 -21.60 -6.08 7.03
CA ASN A 209 -21.95 -4.67 7.18
C ASN A 209 -21.58 -4.20 8.60
N ASP A 210 -20.50 -3.42 8.70
CA ASP A 210 -20.01 -2.81 9.93
C ASP A 210 -19.56 -1.37 9.63
N GLN A 211 -20.32 -0.39 10.10
CA GLN A 211 -20.06 1.03 9.86
C GLN A 211 -18.76 1.51 10.52
N ALA A 212 -18.41 0.96 11.68
CA ALA A 212 -17.18 1.33 12.39
C ALA A 212 -15.96 0.80 11.63
N PHE A 213 -16.03 -0.43 11.12
CA PHE A 213 -15.00 -0.98 10.25
C PHE A 213 -14.87 -0.19 8.95
N SER A 214 -15.99 0.15 8.28
CA SER A 214 -15.95 0.98 7.06
C SER A 214 -15.26 2.33 7.31
N THR A 215 -15.52 2.96 8.46
CA THR A 215 -14.86 4.22 8.84
C THR A 215 -13.36 4.02 9.06
N TYR A 216 -12.96 2.94 9.72
CA TYR A 216 -11.54 2.59 9.88
C TYR A 216 -10.85 2.30 8.54
N ALA A 217 -11.49 1.52 7.67
CA ALA A 217 -10.98 1.19 6.35
C ALA A 217 -10.76 2.43 5.49
N ASP A 218 -11.69 3.39 5.50
CA ASP A 218 -11.52 4.65 4.79
C ASP A 218 -10.33 5.46 5.31
N ARG A 219 -10.15 5.54 6.64
CA ARG A 219 -8.96 6.20 7.23
C ARG A 219 -7.67 5.50 6.84
N TRP A 220 -7.63 4.17 6.87
CA TRP A 220 -6.48 3.39 6.46
C TRP A 220 -6.09 3.69 5.00
N LEU A 221 -7.08 3.73 4.10
CA LEU A 221 -6.88 4.02 2.68
C LEU A 221 -6.43 5.47 2.44
N GLU A 222 -7.01 6.44 3.14
CA GLU A 222 -6.58 7.85 3.09
C GLU A 222 -5.11 7.99 3.50
N GLN A 223 -4.66 7.26 4.53
CA GLN A 223 -3.25 7.30 4.96
C GLN A 223 -2.31 6.67 3.93
N ALA A 224 -2.71 5.57 3.29
CA ALA A 224 -1.92 4.96 2.20
C ALA A 224 -1.82 5.90 0.99
N GLU A 225 -2.90 6.59 0.63
CA GLU A 225 -2.94 7.59 -0.44
C GLU A 225 -2.05 8.80 -0.13
N ALA A 226 -2.13 9.32 1.11
CA ALA A 226 -1.30 10.43 1.56
C ALA A 226 0.20 10.07 1.57
N TYR A 227 0.54 8.86 2.05
CA TYR A 227 1.91 8.35 2.00
C TYR A 227 2.41 8.23 0.56
N ALA A 228 1.62 7.62 -0.33
CA ALA A 228 1.99 7.45 -1.74
C ALA A 228 2.24 8.79 -2.43
N ALA A 229 1.43 9.82 -2.13
CA ALA A 229 1.63 11.16 -2.66
C ALA A 229 2.98 11.75 -2.23
N VAL A 230 3.39 11.60 -0.97
CA VAL A 230 4.72 12.04 -0.51
C VAL A 230 5.82 11.21 -1.15
N LEU A 231 5.67 9.89 -1.24
CA LEU A 231 6.63 9.00 -1.89
C LEU A 231 6.88 9.41 -3.35
N GLY A 232 5.83 9.85 -4.06
CA GLY A 232 5.94 10.41 -5.40
C GLY A 232 6.91 11.59 -5.53
N THR A 233 7.10 12.37 -4.46
CA THR A 233 7.90 13.60 -4.46
C THR A 233 9.35 13.46 -4.01
N VAL A 234 9.73 12.37 -3.34
CA VAL A 234 11.10 12.18 -2.81
C VAL A 234 12.00 11.47 -3.80
N ASP A 235 13.30 11.76 -3.88
CA ASP A 235 14.15 11.05 -4.85
C ASP A 235 14.39 9.59 -4.46
N ASP A 236 14.72 9.33 -3.19
CA ASP A 236 14.90 7.97 -2.68
C ASP A 236 13.53 7.35 -2.40
N LYS A 237 13.09 6.40 -3.23
CA LYS A 237 11.82 5.67 -3.07
C LYS A 237 11.91 4.47 -2.14
N VAL A 238 13.08 3.83 -2.07
CA VAL A 238 13.26 2.59 -1.30
C VAL A 238 13.52 2.89 0.18
N GLY A 239 14.34 3.90 0.45
CA GLY A 239 14.85 4.15 1.78
C GLY A 239 16.03 3.23 2.12
N MET A 240 16.76 3.60 3.16
CA MET A 240 17.71 2.72 3.83
C MET A 240 17.44 2.74 5.32
N PRO A 241 17.65 1.61 6.04
CA PRO A 241 17.73 1.68 7.49
C PRO A 241 18.87 2.62 7.87
N PRO A 242 18.78 3.33 9.01
CA PRO A 242 19.90 4.10 9.52
C PRO A 242 21.12 3.18 9.69
N ALA A 243 22.31 3.72 9.44
CA ALA A 243 23.56 3.01 9.72
C ALA A 243 23.74 2.89 11.24
N ASP A 244 24.16 1.71 11.70
CA ASP A 244 24.69 1.56 13.06
C ASP A 244 26.08 2.21 13.08
N ASP A 245 26.22 3.37 13.72
CA ASP A 245 27.53 4.00 14.00
C ASP A 245 28.24 3.30 15.17
#